data_AF-A0A2N6A9V1-F1
#
_entry.id   AF-A0A2N6A9V1-F1
#
_cell.length_a   1.000
_cell.length_b   1.000
_cell.length_c   1.000
_cell.angle_alpha   90.00
_cell.angle_beta   90.00
_cell.angle_gamma   90.00
#
_symmetry.space_group_name_H-M   'P 1'
#
loop_
_entity.id
_entity.type
_entity.pdbx_description
1 polymer ?
#
loop_
_entity_poly.entity_id
_entity_poly.type
_entity_poly.pdbx_seq_one_letter_code
_entity_poly.pdbx_strand_id
1 'polypeptide(L)'
;MKKFTFIFLIPLLFLTACIDLSSSSYKDANPEDKAKYDEALTAKNVDMCSEIASGELENECVSKIARAVKDPAVCEKSTNKEEQDYCVKDLAEKVNDASMCSGIKDNNKKDNCYGNIAADLNDYDLCEEVKDQSIRDNCYQHSSDQATDNKVCDRIKDDYKGRDQCRLNVARNTDNIEACAGIEQQSYRDTCYNDIAKKKGDHTLCLKMTNLGAKDSCLDTIAAATDNPEACVRISAVGKQENCLKFRALSEHSYDICDMNREEEGRDRCVDEVLESCRMLRDSAYADLPHDCQSDDILTNRSRPEDAE
;
A
#
# COMPACT_ATOMS: atom_id res chain seq x y z
N MET A 1 36.77 43.01 -6.73
CA MET A 1 36.97 41.55 -6.62
C MET A 1 36.55 40.93 -7.95
N LYS A 2 37.51 40.40 -8.72
CA LYS A 2 37.28 39.85 -10.06
C LYS A 2 36.68 38.45 -9.93
N LYS A 3 35.47 38.22 -10.45
CA LYS A 3 34.85 36.88 -10.49
C LYS A 3 35.43 36.11 -11.67
N PHE A 4 36.15 35.03 -11.38
CA PHE A 4 36.68 34.07 -12.34
C PHE A 4 35.55 33.08 -12.68
N THR A 5 35.11 33.07 -13.94
CA THR A 5 34.15 32.10 -14.44
C THR A 5 34.93 30.88 -14.95
N PHE A 6 34.96 29.81 -14.17
CA PHE A 6 35.54 28.52 -14.59
C PHE A 6 34.51 27.77 -15.45
N ILE A 7 34.79 27.67 -16.75
CA ILE A 7 34.04 26.82 -17.68
C ILE A 7 34.67 25.42 -17.59
N PHE A 8 34.00 24.51 -16.88
CA PHE A 8 34.35 23.09 -16.87
C PHE A 8 33.83 22.45 -18.17
N LEU A 9 34.74 22.12 -19.08
CA LEU A 9 34.51 21.19 -20.19
C LEU A 9 34.43 19.78 -19.60
N ILE A 10 33.20 19.30 -19.37
CA ILE A 10 32.95 17.90 -19.00
C ILE A 10 33.16 17.03 -20.25
N PRO A 11 34.03 16.01 -20.22
CA PRO A 11 34.16 15.08 -21.33
C PRO A 11 32.86 14.28 -21.44
N LEU A 12 32.27 14.23 -22.64
CA LEU A 12 31.24 13.27 -23.02
C LEU A 12 31.84 11.85 -22.88
N LEU A 13 31.75 11.30 -21.68
CA LEU A 13 31.94 9.88 -21.43
C LEU A 13 30.74 9.16 -22.07
N PHE A 14 31.06 8.35 -23.06
CA PHE A 14 30.16 7.43 -23.75
C PHE A 14 29.29 6.69 -22.72
N LEU A 15 28.00 7.04 -22.68
CA LEU A 15 26.96 6.17 -22.15
C LEU A 15 26.92 4.94 -23.07
N THR A 16 27.76 3.95 -22.78
CA THR A 16 27.56 2.60 -23.30
C THR A 16 26.25 2.13 -22.69
N ALA A 17 25.16 2.32 -23.44
CA ALA A 17 23.89 1.71 -23.13
C ALA A 17 24.15 0.21 -22.94
N CYS A 18 23.94 -0.28 -21.72
CA CYS A 18 23.93 -1.72 -21.46
C CYS A 18 22.82 -2.31 -22.31
N ILE A 19 23.19 -2.90 -23.45
CA ILE A 19 22.27 -3.71 -24.24
C ILE A 19 22.04 -4.96 -23.40
N ASP A 20 20.83 -5.12 -22.86
CA ASP A 20 20.41 -6.35 -22.18
C ASP A 20 20.41 -7.51 -23.20
N LEU A 21 21.51 -8.24 -23.23
CA LEU A 21 21.75 -9.45 -24.05
C LEU A 21 21.29 -10.73 -23.33
N SER A 22 20.30 -10.62 -22.45
CA SER A 22 19.92 -11.70 -21.53
C SER A 22 18.86 -12.66 -22.05
N SER A 23 18.33 -12.46 -23.27
CA SER A 23 17.28 -13.31 -23.84
C SER A 23 17.76 -14.75 -24.10
N SER A 24 16.85 -15.71 -23.92
CA SER A 24 17.15 -17.14 -24.13
C SER A 24 17.45 -17.44 -25.61
N SER A 25 16.65 -16.85 -26.50
CA SER A 25 16.80 -16.87 -27.96
C SER A 25 18.20 -16.48 -28.41
N TYR A 26 18.75 -15.37 -27.92
CA TYR A 26 20.10 -14.95 -28.29
C TYR A 26 21.16 -15.93 -27.78
N LYS A 27 21.01 -16.52 -26.59
CA LYS A 27 22.00 -17.46 -26.04
C LYS A 27 22.14 -18.72 -26.89
N ASP A 28 21.01 -19.28 -27.32
CA ASP A 28 20.95 -20.54 -28.06
C ASP A 28 21.19 -20.38 -29.57
N ALA A 29 21.21 -19.14 -30.07
CA ALA A 29 21.45 -18.85 -31.48
C ALA A 29 22.86 -19.25 -31.94
N ASN A 30 22.96 -19.65 -33.22
CA ASN A 30 24.23 -19.94 -33.87
C ASN A 30 25.07 -18.64 -34.02
N PRO A 31 26.40 -18.73 -34.19
CA PRO A 31 27.26 -17.55 -34.28
C PRO A 31 26.95 -16.60 -35.45
N GLU A 32 26.42 -17.11 -36.56
CA GLU A 32 26.08 -16.30 -37.73
C GLU A 32 24.87 -15.40 -37.44
N ASP A 33 23.80 -15.98 -36.88
CA ASP A 33 22.60 -15.27 -36.47
C ASP A 33 22.90 -14.20 -35.41
N LYS A 34 23.78 -14.51 -34.44
CA LYS A 34 24.27 -13.54 -33.44
C LYS A 34 24.98 -12.35 -34.07
N ALA A 35 25.87 -12.62 -35.03
CA ALA A 35 26.61 -11.55 -35.71
C ALA A 35 25.67 -10.62 -36.49
N LYS A 36 24.70 -11.19 -37.23
CA LYS A 36 23.68 -10.43 -37.97
C LYS A 36 22.80 -9.60 -37.03
N TYR A 37 22.38 -10.20 -35.92
CA TYR A 37 21.61 -9.52 -34.89
C TYR A 37 22.35 -8.30 -34.32
N ASP A 38 23.60 -8.47 -33.90
CA ASP A 38 24.40 -7.38 -33.33
C ASP A 38 24.68 -6.26 -34.35
N GLU A 39 24.91 -6.63 -35.61
CA GLU A 39 25.08 -5.68 -36.72
C GLU A 39 23.80 -4.86 -36.96
N ALA A 40 22.64 -5.53 -37.02
CA ALA A 40 21.34 -4.88 -37.20
C ALA A 40 21.04 -3.88 -36.07
N LEU A 41 21.31 -4.25 -34.81
CA LEU A 41 21.12 -3.35 -33.66
C LEU A 41 22.07 -2.16 -33.68
N THR A 42 23.33 -2.38 -34.06
CA THR A 42 24.34 -1.32 -34.15
C THR A 42 23.98 -0.32 -35.25
N ALA A 43 23.53 -0.81 -36.41
CA ALA A 43 23.08 0.01 -37.52
C ALA A 43 21.69 0.63 -37.32
N LYS A 44 20.89 0.10 -36.38
CA LYS A 44 19.46 0.37 -36.23
C LYS A 44 18.68 0.16 -37.54
N ASN A 45 19.05 -0.87 -38.30
CA ASN A 45 18.46 -1.18 -39.60
C ASN A 45 17.64 -2.47 -39.51
N VAL A 46 16.31 -2.34 -39.54
CA VAL A 46 15.39 -3.47 -39.40
C VAL A 46 15.46 -4.46 -40.57
N ASP A 47 15.82 -4.02 -41.77
CA ASP A 47 15.86 -4.92 -42.92
C ASP A 47 16.94 -6.00 -42.74
N MET A 48 17.98 -5.72 -41.95
CA MET A 48 19.04 -6.69 -41.60
C MET A 48 18.54 -7.81 -40.69
N CYS A 49 17.47 -7.59 -39.92
CA CYS A 49 16.90 -8.65 -39.07
C CYS A 49 16.38 -9.83 -39.90
N SER A 50 15.93 -9.58 -41.14
CA SER A 50 15.40 -10.62 -42.04
C SER A 50 16.46 -11.62 -42.55
N GLU A 51 17.74 -11.36 -42.31
CA GLU A 51 18.84 -12.27 -42.65
C GLU A 51 19.11 -13.32 -41.56
N ILE A 52 18.46 -13.19 -40.40
CA ILE A 52 18.56 -14.11 -39.26
C ILE A 52 17.70 -15.34 -39.54
N ALA A 53 18.28 -16.54 -39.45
CA ALA A 53 17.56 -17.78 -39.78
C ALA A 53 16.55 -18.19 -38.70
N SER A 54 16.83 -17.86 -37.44
CA SER A 54 15.91 -18.09 -36.31
C SER A 54 14.80 -17.04 -36.28
N GLY A 55 13.56 -17.44 -36.56
CA GLY A 55 12.41 -16.52 -36.52
C GLY A 55 12.16 -15.87 -35.16
N GLU A 56 12.45 -16.58 -34.05
CA GLU A 56 12.36 -15.99 -32.70
C GLU A 56 13.38 -14.86 -32.51
N LEU A 57 14.62 -15.06 -32.95
CA LEU A 57 15.66 -14.06 -32.84
C LEU A 57 15.44 -12.89 -33.82
N GLU A 58 14.89 -13.16 -35.00
CA GLU A 58 14.43 -12.14 -35.96
C GLU A 58 13.38 -11.23 -35.33
N ASN A 59 12.31 -11.77 -34.73
CA ASN A 59 11.27 -10.96 -34.09
C ASN A 59 11.81 -10.16 -32.89
N GLU A 60 12.75 -10.72 -32.12
CA GLU A 60 13.43 -9.99 -31.05
C GLU A 60 14.27 -8.82 -31.61
N CYS A 61 14.99 -9.04 -32.71
CA CYS A 61 15.77 -8.02 -33.41
C CYS A 61 14.88 -6.85 -33.82
N VAL A 62 13.76 -7.14 -34.50
CA VAL A 62 12.75 -6.16 -34.91
C VAL A 62 12.24 -5.37 -33.70
N SER A 63 11.86 -6.05 -32.62
CA SER A 63 11.32 -5.41 -31.41
C SER A 63 12.34 -4.51 -30.69
N LYS A 64 13.63 -4.91 -30.62
CA LYS A 64 14.68 -4.05 -30.05
C LYS A 64 14.95 -2.82 -30.92
N ILE A 65 14.96 -2.95 -32.24
CA ILE A 65 15.11 -1.81 -33.14
C ILE A 65 13.91 -0.87 -33.01
N ALA A 66 12.68 -1.40 -33.03
CA ALA A 66 11.45 -0.61 -32.86
C ALA A 66 11.50 0.25 -31.60
N ARG A 67 11.95 -0.30 -30.47
CA ARG A 67 12.18 0.45 -29.22
C ARG A 67 13.29 1.49 -29.33
N ALA A 68 14.41 1.13 -29.96
CA ALA A 68 15.56 2.02 -30.10
C ALA A 68 15.29 3.24 -31.00
N VAL A 69 14.34 3.13 -31.93
CA VAL A 69 13.90 4.22 -32.82
C VAL A 69 12.55 4.82 -32.43
N LYS A 70 11.80 4.16 -31.53
CA LYS A 70 10.45 4.52 -31.08
C LYS A 70 9.43 4.64 -32.21
N ASP A 71 9.47 3.71 -33.16
CA ASP A 71 8.60 3.72 -34.33
C ASP A 71 7.84 2.38 -34.45
N PRO A 72 6.51 2.36 -34.27
CA PRO A 72 5.70 1.14 -34.38
C PRO A 72 5.64 0.58 -35.80
N ALA A 73 5.95 1.36 -36.84
CA ALA A 73 5.99 0.86 -38.22
C ALA A 73 7.09 -0.20 -38.41
N VAL A 74 8.15 -0.16 -37.59
CA VAL A 74 9.20 -1.19 -37.58
C VAL A 74 8.62 -2.58 -37.27
N CYS A 75 7.59 -2.65 -36.42
CA CYS A 75 6.95 -3.91 -36.06
C CYS A 75 6.26 -4.61 -37.24
N GLU A 76 5.94 -3.91 -38.32
CA GLU A 76 5.35 -4.53 -39.53
C GLU A 76 6.29 -5.55 -40.20
N LYS A 77 7.59 -5.48 -39.86
CA LYS A 77 8.63 -6.39 -40.37
C LYS A 77 8.69 -7.73 -39.63
N SER A 78 7.97 -7.91 -38.53
CA SER A 78 7.92 -9.19 -37.82
C SER A 78 7.34 -10.31 -38.69
N THR A 79 7.78 -11.55 -38.43
CA THR A 79 7.51 -12.74 -39.26
C THR A 79 6.03 -13.11 -39.42
N ASN A 80 5.19 -12.77 -38.44
CA ASN A 80 3.75 -13.05 -38.49
C ASN A 80 2.95 -12.04 -37.64
N LYS A 81 1.61 -12.03 -37.81
CA LYS A 81 0.72 -11.05 -37.16
C LYS A 81 0.75 -11.09 -35.64
N GLU A 82 0.94 -12.26 -35.03
CA GLU A 82 1.01 -12.37 -33.57
C GLU A 82 2.27 -11.69 -33.03
N GLU A 83 3.37 -11.82 -33.74
CA GLU A 83 4.66 -11.18 -33.41
C GLU A 83 4.64 -9.68 -33.69
N GLN A 84 3.88 -9.25 -34.71
CA GLN A 84 3.61 -7.83 -34.94
C GLN A 84 2.86 -7.22 -33.76
N ASP A 85 1.78 -7.86 -33.32
CA ASP A 85 0.98 -7.43 -32.17
C ASP A 85 1.81 -7.40 -30.88
N TYR A 86 2.68 -8.39 -30.66
CA TYR A 86 3.59 -8.42 -29.50
C TYR A 86 4.62 -7.27 -29.55
N CYS A 87 5.23 -7.03 -30.72
CA CYS A 87 6.18 -5.92 -30.90
C CYS A 87 5.52 -4.57 -30.63
N VAL A 88 4.31 -4.32 -31.16
CA VAL A 88 3.59 -3.05 -30.92
C VAL A 88 3.23 -2.90 -29.44
N LYS A 89 2.76 -3.97 -28.78
CA LYS A 89 2.45 -3.98 -27.35
C LYS A 89 3.68 -3.63 -26.51
N ASP A 90 4.80 -4.36 -26.69
CA ASP A 90 6.03 -4.11 -25.92
C ASP A 90 6.56 -2.69 -26.17
N LEU A 91 6.52 -2.20 -27.41
CA LEU A 91 6.88 -0.81 -27.69
C LEU A 91 6.00 0.18 -26.93
N ALA A 92 4.67 0.03 -27.02
CA ALA A 92 3.69 0.90 -26.38
C ALA A 92 3.91 0.99 -24.87
N GLU A 93 4.10 -0.15 -24.20
CA GLU A 93 4.37 -0.23 -22.77
C GLU A 93 5.71 0.39 -22.40
N LYS A 94 6.78 0.15 -23.17
CA LYS A 94 8.11 0.71 -22.86
C LYS A 94 8.21 2.23 -23.04
N VAL A 95 7.37 2.81 -23.88
CA VAL A 95 7.35 4.27 -24.08
C VAL A 95 6.14 4.95 -23.41
N ASN A 96 5.29 4.18 -22.72
CA ASN A 96 4.04 4.62 -22.11
C ASN A 96 3.12 5.40 -23.08
N ASP A 97 2.96 4.92 -24.31
CA ASP A 97 2.08 5.53 -25.32
C ASP A 97 0.90 4.61 -25.64
N ALA A 98 -0.21 4.82 -24.91
CA ALA A 98 -1.44 4.05 -25.08
C ALA A 98 -2.08 4.20 -26.47
N SER A 99 -1.77 5.27 -27.22
CA SER A 99 -2.31 5.43 -28.57
C SER A 99 -1.83 4.33 -29.52
N MET A 100 -0.64 3.76 -29.26
CA MET A 100 -0.08 2.65 -30.04
C MET A 100 -0.86 1.34 -29.84
N CYS A 101 -1.50 1.13 -28.69
CA CYS A 101 -2.31 -0.07 -28.44
C CYS A 101 -3.45 -0.22 -29.46
N SER A 102 -3.93 0.89 -30.03
CA SER A 102 -4.95 0.88 -31.09
C SER A 102 -4.52 0.10 -32.35
N GLY A 103 -3.22 -0.01 -32.61
CA GLY A 103 -2.65 -0.74 -33.75
C GLY A 103 -2.76 -2.26 -33.65
N ILE A 104 -2.87 -2.80 -32.43
CA ILE A 104 -2.90 -4.24 -32.13
C ILE A 104 -4.20 -4.88 -32.66
N LYS A 105 -4.08 -6.02 -33.35
CA LYS A 105 -5.22 -6.74 -33.96
C LYS A 105 -5.88 -7.72 -33.02
N ASP A 106 -5.09 -8.46 -32.23
CA ASP A 106 -5.61 -9.35 -31.19
C ASP A 106 -6.24 -8.55 -30.05
N ASN A 107 -7.53 -8.76 -29.79
CA ASN A 107 -8.26 -7.98 -28.78
C ASN A 107 -7.72 -8.21 -27.37
N ASN A 108 -7.28 -9.43 -27.02
CA ASN A 108 -6.74 -9.70 -25.69
C ASN A 108 -5.40 -9.00 -25.50
N LYS A 109 -4.50 -9.03 -26.50
CA LYS A 109 -3.21 -8.31 -26.45
C LYS A 109 -3.44 -6.79 -26.39
N LYS A 110 -4.43 -6.27 -27.13
CA LYS A 110 -4.83 -4.85 -27.11
C LYS A 110 -5.35 -4.43 -25.73
N ASP A 111 -6.27 -5.20 -25.16
CA ASP A 111 -6.85 -4.96 -23.85
C ASP A 111 -5.77 -4.98 -22.75
N ASN A 112 -4.85 -5.94 -22.80
CA ASN A 112 -3.69 -5.98 -21.89
C ASN A 112 -2.74 -4.80 -22.07
N CYS A 113 -2.53 -4.32 -23.30
CA CYS A 113 -1.69 -3.16 -23.59
C CYS A 113 -2.22 -1.90 -22.88
N TYR A 114 -3.53 -1.62 -23.04
CA TYR A 114 -4.16 -0.51 -22.33
C TYR A 114 -4.09 -0.69 -20.81
N GLY A 115 -4.38 -1.90 -20.32
CA GLY A 115 -4.37 -2.19 -18.89
C GLY A 115 -3.00 -1.99 -18.22
N ASN A 116 -1.92 -2.42 -18.87
CA ASN A 116 -0.57 -2.27 -18.35
C ASN A 116 -0.14 -0.80 -18.31
N ILE A 117 -0.41 -0.04 -19.38
CA ILE A 117 -0.06 1.39 -19.43
C ILE A 117 -0.91 2.20 -18.42
N ALA A 118 -2.19 1.85 -18.25
CA ALA A 118 -3.05 2.44 -17.22
C ALA A 118 -2.44 2.29 -15.82
N ALA A 119 -1.95 1.09 -15.49
CA ALA A 119 -1.31 0.81 -14.22
C ALA A 119 0.02 1.59 -14.05
N ASP A 120 0.88 1.57 -15.08
CA ASP A 120 2.18 2.25 -15.04
C ASP A 120 2.05 3.78 -14.90
N LEU A 121 1.02 4.37 -15.52
CA LEU A 121 0.74 5.80 -15.46
C LEU A 121 -0.20 6.21 -14.31
N ASN A 122 -0.83 5.26 -13.63
CA ASN A 122 -1.99 5.50 -12.75
C ASN A 122 -3.13 6.27 -13.46
N ASP A 123 -3.30 6.05 -14.76
CA ASP A 123 -4.35 6.67 -15.58
C ASP A 123 -5.50 5.68 -15.78
N TYR A 124 -6.42 5.67 -14.83
CA TYR A 124 -7.57 4.76 -14.84
C TYR A 124 -8.55 5.01 -15.99
N ASP A 125 -8.52 6.18 -16.64
CA ASP A 125 -9.42 6.42 -17.78
C ASP A 125 -9.02 5.58 -19.00
N LEU A 126 -7.75 5.15 -19.10
CA LEU A 126 -7.32 4.17 -20.10
C LEU A 126 -8.00 2.79 -19.95
N CYS A 127 -8.47 2.44 -18.75
CA CYS A 127 -9.21 1.20 -18.55
C CYS A 127 -10.57 1.19 -19.30
N GLU A 128 -11.12 2.35 -19.69
CA GLU A 128 -12.34 2.42 -20.51
C GLU A 128 -12.11 1.90 -21.95
N GLU A 129 -10.85 1.89 -22.42
CA GLU A 129 -10.49 1.35 -23.74
C GLU A 129 -10.40 -0.19 -23.75
N VAL A 130 -10.33 -0.82 -22.58
CA VAL A 130 -10.29 -2.27 -22.40
C VAL A 130 -11.68 -2.85 -22.63
N LYS A 131 -11.85 -3.77 -23.57
CA LYS A 131 -13.17 -4.32 -23.93
C LYS A 131 -13.61 -5.48 -23.05
N ASP A 132 -12.72 -6.43 -22.80
CA ASP A 132 -12.99 -7.56 -21.92
C ASP A 132 -13.23 -7.08 -20.48
N GLN A 133 -14.36 -7.47 -19.90
CA GLN A 133 -14.77 -7.00 -18.57
C GLN A 133 -13.82 -7.47 -17.46
N SER A 134 -13.28 -8.69 -17.57
CA SER A 134 -12.35 -9.23 -16.57
C SER A 134 -11.00 -8.51 -16.62
N ILE A 135 -10.47 -8.27 -17.83
CA ILE A 135 -9.24 -7.48 -17.99
C ILE A 135 -9.47 -6.03 -17.53
N ARG A 136 -10.63 -5.45 -17.82
CA ARG A 136 -10.97 -4.08 -17.41
C ARG A 136 -11.09 -3.95 -15.89
N ASP A 137 -11.73 -4.91 -15.22
CA ASP A 137 -11.83 -4.94 -13.77
C ASP A 137 -10.44 -5.03 -13.13
N ASN A 138 -9.56 -5.90 -13.66
CA ASN A 138 -8.17 -5.99 -13.22
C ASN A 138 -7.39 -4.70 -13.47
N CYS A 139 -7.62 -4.02 -14.60
CA CYS A 139 -7.03 -2.72 -14.91
C CYS A 139 -7.36 -1.67 -13.83
N TYR A 140 -8.65 -1.54 -13.49
CA TYR A 140 -9.09 -0.63 -12.43
C TYR A 140 -8.50 -0.99 -11.08
N GLN A 141 -8.44 -2.29 -10.75
CA GLN A 141 -7.86 -2.75 -9.49
C GLN A 141 -6.39 -2.36 -9.37
N HIS A 142 -5.56 -2.63 -10.38
CA HIS A 142 -4.12 -2.33 -10.34
C HIS A 142 -3.84 -0.82 -10.39
N SER A 143 -4.65 -0.08 -11.15
CA SER A 143 -4.51 1.39 -11.23
C SER A 143 -5.05 2.09 -9.98
N SER A 144 -5.73 1.38 -9.07
CA SER A 144 -6.36 1.97 -7.87
C SER A 144 -5.40 2.18 -6.69
N ASP A 145 -4.16 1.70 -6.77
CA ASP A 145 -3.17 1.85 -5.69
C ASP A 145 -2.86 3.31 -5.36
N GLN A 146 -3.09 4.24 -6.31
CA GLN A 146 -2.97 5.68 -6.12
C GLN A 146 -4.31 6.43 -6.29
N ALA A 147 -5.42 5.70 -6.42
CA ALA A 147 -6.73 6.32 -6.59
C ALA A 147 -7.11 7.14 -5.36
N THR A 148 -7.60 8.35 -5.61
CA THR A 148 -8.10 9.26 -4.57
C THR A 148 -9.62 9.35 -4.54
N ASP A 149 -10.29 8.89 -5.61
CA ASP A 149 -11.74 8.87 -5.71
C ASP A 149 -12.27 7.43 -5.65
N ASN A 150 -13.14 7.18 -4.69
CA ASN A 150 -13.81 5.89 -4.51
C ASN A 150 -14.66 5.47 -5.72
N LYS A 151 -15.10 6.43 -6.55
CA LYS A 151 -15.89 6.15 -7.76
C LYS A 151 -15.15 5.30 -8.78
N VAL A 152 -13.81 5.28 -8.76
CA VAL A 152 -13.02 4.38 -9.62
C VAL A 152 -13.33 2.92 -9.26
N CYS A 153 -13.49 2.61 -7.97
CA CYS A 153 -13.81 1.25 -7.51
C CYS A 153 -15.21 0.80 -7.95
N ASP A 154 -16.15 1.73 -8.15
CA ASP A 154 -17.49 1.41 -8.64
C ASP A 154 -17.49 0.97 -10.11
N ARG A 155 -16.39 1.21 -10.84
CA ARG A 155 -16.21 0.72 -12.22
C ARG A 155 -15.87 -0.78 -12.28
N ILE A 156 -15.45 -1.40 -11.17
CA ILE A 156 -15.17 -2.84 -11.05
C ILE A 156 -16.49 -3.60 -10.83
N LYS A 157 -16.91 -4.40 -11.82
CA LYS A 157 -18.26 -4.98 -11.85
C LYS A 157 -18.31 -6.43 -11.35
N ASP A 158 -17.49 -7.29 -11.94
CA ASP A 158 -17.59 -8.74 -11.79
C ASP A 158 -16.71 -9.29 -10.65
N ASP A 159 -15.69 -8.53 -10.22
CA ASP A 159 -14.84 -8.88 -9.08
C ASP A 159 -15.13 -8.05 -7.83
N TYR A 160 -16.04 -8.53 -6.97
CA TYR A 160 -16.34 -7.87 -5.70
C TYR A 160 -15.13 -7.82 -4.75
N LYS A 161 -14.20 -8.79 -4.83
CA LYS A 161 -13.00 -8.78 -3.97
C LYS A 161 -12.03 -7.69 -4.44
N GLY A 162 -11.85 -7.57 -5.76
CA GLY A 162 -11.06 -6.50 -6.35
C GLY A 162 -11.65 -5.12 -6.08
N ARG A 163 -12.98 -4.99 -6.14
CA ARG A 163 -13.68 -3.77 -5.74
C ARG A 163 -13.45 -3.42 -4.28
N ASP A 164 -13.60 -4.37 -3.38
CA ASP A 164 -13.37 -4.16 -1.94
C ASP A 164 -11.91 -3.79 -1.64
N GLN A 165 -10.95 -4.43 -2.32
CA GLN A 165 -9.53 -4.09 -2.21
C GLN A 165 -9.23 -2.68 -2.71
N CYS A 166 -9.82 -2.27 -3.83
CA CYS A 166 -9.74 -0.90 -4.34
C CYS A 166 -10.25 0.10 -3.30
N ARG A 167 -11.44 -0.14 -2.73
CA ARG A 167 -12.04 0.74 -1.70
C ARG A 167 -11.16 0.84 -0.46
N LEU A 168 -10.57 -0.27 -0.02
CA LEU A 168 -9.62 -0.31 1.09
C LEU A 168 -8.37 0.55 0.81
N ASN A 169 -7.80 0.46 -0.40
CA ASN A 169 -6.64 1.24 -0.80
C ASN A 169 -6.97 2.75 -0.84
N VAL A 170 -8.08 3.13 -1.46
CA VAL A 170 -8.57 4.52 -1.47
C VAL A 170 -8.72 5.05 -0.04
N ALA A 171 -9.34 4.26 0.85
CA ALA A 171 -9.57 4.65 2.23
C ALA A 171 -8.26 4.89 3.01
N ARG A 172 -7.23 4.04 2.81
CA ARG A 172 -5.91 4.17 3.45
C ARG A 172 -5.12 5.38 2.94
N ASN A 173 -5.20 5.63 1.64
CA ASN A 173 -4.44 6.70 0.98
C ASN A 173 -5.04 8.08 1.26
N THR A 174 -6.36 8.17 1.36
CA THR A 174 -7.09 9.45 1.47
C THR A 174 -7.73 9.69 2.81
N ASP A 175 -7.64 8.73 3.74
CA ASP A 175 -8.33 8.75 5.02
C ASP A 175 -9.86 8.87 4.89
N ASN A 176 -10.40 8.45 3.74
CA ASN A 176 -11.82 8.48 3.41
C ASN A 176 -12.57 7.31 4.07
N ILE A 177 -13.27 7.61 5.15
CA ILE A 177 -14.04 6.64 5.94
C ILE A 177 -15.26 6.12 5.17
N GLU A 178 -15.81 6.90 4.23
CA GLU A 178 -16.96 6.48 3.42
C GLU A 178 -16.60 5.30 2.51
N ALA A 179 -15.35 5.25 2.03
CA ALA A 179 -14.84 4.12 1.26
C ALA A 179 -14.88 2.80 2.08
N CYS A 180 -14.56 2.84 3.37
CA CYS A 180 -14.70 1.68 4.25
C CYS A 180 -16.16 1.19 4.34
N ALA A 181 -17.12 2.12 4.40
CA ALA A 181 -18.54 1.76 4.48
C ALA A 181 -19.05 1.04 3.22
N GLY A 182 -18.43 1.33 2.06
CA GLY A 182 -18.73 0.67 0.79
C GLY A 182 -18.16 -0.75 0.66
N ILE A 183 -17.22 -1.18 1.49
CA ILE A 183 -16.63 -2.53 1.39
C ILE A 183 -17.68 -3.59 1.76
N GLU A 184 -17.90 -4.57 0.90
CA GLU A 184 -18.90 -5.64 1.09
C GLU A 184 -18.42 -6.68 2.11
N GLN A 185 -17.20 -7.18 1.94
CA GLN A 185 -16.62 -8.20 2.79
C GLN A 185 -16.30 -7.65 4.19
N GLN A 186 -16.98 -8.20 5.20
CA GLN A 186 -16.89 -7.73 6.58
C GLN A 186 -15.45 -7.67 7.13
N SER A 187 -14.61 -8.66 6.82
CA SER A 187 -13.21 -8.70 7.27
C SER A 187 -12.39 -7.55 6.69
N TYR A 188 -12.61 -7.18 5.43
CA TYR A 188 -11.91 -6.06 4.79
C TYR A 188 -12.44 -4.73 5.34
N ARG A 189 -13.74 -4.64 5.57
CA ARG A 189 -14.37 -3.46 6.17
C ARG A 189 -13.86 -3.20 7.61
N ASP A 190 -13.79 -4.24 8.43
CA ASP A 190 -13.25 -4.14 9.80
C ASP A 190 -11.76 -3.75 9.77
N THR A 191 -10.97 -4.32 8.85
CA THR A 191 -9.57 -3.94 8.62
C THR A 191 -9.44 -2.46 8.23
N CYS A 192 -10.29 -2.00 7.30
CA CYS A 192 -10.33 -0.61 6.85
C CYS A 192 -10.56 0.36 8.01
N TYR A 193 -11.60 0.12 8.81
CA TYR A 193 -11.88 0.97 9.97
C TYR A 193 -10.75 0.96 10.99
N ASN A 194 -10.17 -0.21 11.28
CA ASN A 194 -9.06 -0.33 12.19
C ASN A 194 -7.83 0.47 11.73
N ASP A 195 -7.47 0.41 10.45
CA ASP A 195 -6.31 1.12 9.92
C ASP A 195 -6.48 2.64 10.02
N ILE A 196 -7.65 3.15 9.64
CA ILE A 196 -7.95 4.59 9.76
C ILE A 196 -8.05 5.01 11.22
N ALA A 197 -8.66 4.20 12.08
CA ALA A 197 -8.77 4.46 13.51
C ALA A 197 -7.38 4.65 14.15
N LYS A 198 -6.45 3.74 13.86
CA LYS A 198 -5.06 3.82 14.34
C LYS A 198 -4.33 5.04 13.79
N LYS A 199 -4.47 5.31 12.49
CA LYS A 199 -3.81 6.46 11.84
C LYS A 199 -4.31 7.81 12.38
N LYS A 200 -5.60 7.92 12.71
CA LYS A 200 -6.21 9.16 13.23
C LYS A 200 -6.22 9.25 14.77
N GLY A 201 -5.98 8.15 15.48
CA GLY A 201 -6.24 8.07 16.93
C GLY A 201 -7.72 8.16 17.29
N ASP A 202 -8.63 7.83 16.37
CA ASP A 202 -10.08 7.97 16.56
C ASP A 202 -10.72 6.62 16.96
N HIS A 203 -10.94 6.43 18.26
CA HIS A 203 -11.51 5.20 18.81
C HIS A 203 -12.97 4.96 18.36
N THR A 204 -13.70 6.01 17.93
CA THR A 204 -15.09 5.86 17.49
C THR A 204 -15.19 5.05 16.20
N LEU A 205 -14.12 5.01 15.41
CA LEU A 205 -14.03 4.18 14.21
C LEU A 205 -13.92 2.68 14.55
N CYS A 206 -13.25 2.30 15.65
CA CYS A 206 -13.26 0.91 16.11
C CYS A 206 -14.68 0.42 16.41
N LEU A 207 -15.59 1.31 16.82
CA LEU A 207 -16.98 0.96 17.12
C LEU A 207 -17.78 0.56 15.88
N LYS A 208 -17.31 0.90 14.67
CA LYS A 208 -17.91 0.49 13.40
C LYS A 208 -17.55 -0.94 12.98
N MET A 209 -16.58 -1.56 13.67
CA MET A 209 -16.17 -2.94 13.42
C MET A 209 -17.18 -3.92 14.02
N THR A 210 -17.40 -5.05 13.34
CA THR A 210 -18.32 -6.10 13.84
C THR A 210 -17.61 -7.24 14.55
N ASN A 211 -16.37 -7.54 14.19
CA ASN A 211 -15.58 -8.55 14.88
C ASN A 211 -15.19 -8.02 16.27
N LEU A 212 -15.81 -8.56 17.33
CA LEU A 212 -15.62 -8.10 18.71
C LEU A 212 -14.15 -8.17 19.16
N GLY A 213 -13.44 -9.25 18.81
CA GLY A 213 -12.04 -9.41 19.19
C GLY A 213 -11.13 -8.38 18.53
N ALA A 214 -11.34 -8.11 17.24
CA ALA A 214 -10.59 -7.09 16.51
C ALA A 214 -10.95 -5.66 16.98
N LYS A 215 -12.24 -5.41 17.26
CA LYS A 215 -12.73 -4.15 17.84
C LYS A 215 -12.08 -3.85 19.18
N ASP A 216 -12.06 -4.81 20.10
CA ASP A 216 -11.45 -4.65 21.43
C ASP A 216 -9.94 -4.38 21.30
N SER A 217 -9.24 -5.10 20.42
CA SER A 217 -7.82 -4.84 20.16
C SER A 217 -7.56 -3.47 19.52
N CYS A 218 -8.46 -2.98 18.66
CA CYS A 218 -8.40 -1.64 18.08
C CYS A 218 -8.55 -0.57 19.17
N LEU A 219 -9.56 -0.71 20.04
CA LEU A 219 -9.81 0.20 21.17
C LEU A 219 -8.62 0.27 22.14
N ASP A 220 -8.08 -0.89 22.52
CA ASP A 220 -6.90 -1.01 23.39
C ASP A 220 -5.67 -0.32 22.77
N THR A 221 -5.42 -0.56 21.48
CA THR A 221 -4.31 0.09 20.75
C THR A 221 -4.45 1.61 20.76
N ILE A 222 -5.66 2.14 20.52
CA ILE A 222 -5.89 3.59 20.48
C ILE A 222 -5.83 4.20 21.88
N ALA A 223 -6.41 3.55 22.88
CA ALA A 223 -6.30 3.98 24.28
C ALA A 223 -4.83 4.14 24.67
N ALA A 224 -3.99 3.18 24.27
CA ALA A 224 -2.56 3.21 24.55
C ALA A 224 -1.79 4.30 23.78
N ALA A 225 -2.16 4.56 22.53
CA ALA A 225 -1.47 5.53 21.68
C ALA A 225 -1.89 6.99 21.93
N THR A 226 -3.07 7.21 22.51
CA THR A 226 -3.68 8.54 22.70
C THR A 226 -3.92 8.92 24.15
N ASP A 227 -3.47 8.07 25.10
CA ASP A 227 -3.73 8.22 26.53
C ASP A 227 -5.22 8.49 26.83
N ASN A 228 -6.11 7.77 26.13
CA ASN A 228 -7.56 7.98 26.23
C ASN A 228 -8.24 6.80 26.96
N PRO A 229 -8.54 6.92 28.26
CA PRO A 229 -9.19 5.86 29.02
C PRO A 229 -10.65 5.59 28.59
N GLU A 230 -11.32 6.54 27.92
CA GLU A 230 -12.68 6.31 27.41
C GLU A 230 -12.73 5.19 26.36
N ALA A 231 -11.64 5.02 25.59
CA ALA A 231 -11.54 3.91 24.64
C ALA A 231 -11.51 2.55 25.36
N CYS A 232 -10.85 2.43 26.53
CA CYS A 232 -10.86 1.22 27.34
C CYS A 232 -12.27 0.87 27.85
N VAL A 233 -13.10 1.87 28.18
CA VAL A 233 -14.49 1.66 28.65
C VAL A 233 -15.35 0.96 27.59
N ARG A 234 -15.00 1.09 26.32
CA ARG A 234 -15.74 0.48 25.20
C ARG A 234 -15.31 -0.95 24.88
N ILE A 235 -14.24 -1.46 25.51
CA ILE A 235 -13.80 -2.85 25.33
C ILE A 235 -14.84 -3.80 25.91
N SER A 236 -15.23 -4.81 25.14
CA SER A 236 -16.28 -5.77 25.50
C SER A 236 -15.78 -6.88 26.42
N ALA A 237 -14.57 -7.41 26.19
CA ALA A 237 -13.97 -8.42 27.04
C ALA A 237 -13.52 -7.81 28.38
N VAL A 238 -14.18 -8.20 29.47
CA VAL A 238 -13.96 -7.69 30.85
C VAL A 238 -12.47 -7.69 31.22
N GLY A 239 -11.78 -8.83 31.09
CA GLY A 239 -10.35 -8.90 31.43
C GLY A 239 -9.44 -8.02 30.56
N LYS A 240 -9.80 -7.76 29.29
CA LYS A 240 -9.04 -6.81 28.45
C LYS A 240 -9.30 -5.37 28.88
N GLN A 241 -10.55 -5.05 29.19
CA GLN A 241 -10.93 -3.73 29.69
C GLN A 241 -10.21 -3.41 30.99
N GLU A 242 -10.25 -4.32 31.98
CA GLU A 242 -9.61 -4.14 33.28
C GLU A 242 -8.12 -3.85 33.10
N ASN A 243 -7.42 -4.64 32.27
CA ASN A 243 -6.00 -4.43 31.99
C ASN A 243 -5.72 -3.09 31.29
N CYS A 244 -6.56 -2.70 30.33
CA CYS A 244 -6.44 -1.42 29.62
C CYS A 244 -6.57 -0.24 30.61
N LEU A 245 -7.65 -0.20 31.40
CA LEU A 245 -7.89 0.86 32.39
C LEU A 245 -6.80 0.91 33.45
N LYS A 246 -6.38 -0.25 33.95
CA LYS A 246 -5.31 -0.36 34.94
C LYS A 246 -3.99 0.20 34.43
N PHE A 247 -3.61 -0.14 33.19
CA PHE A 247 -2.40 0.40 32.58
C PHE A 247 -2.46 1.92 32.46
N ARG A 248 -3.61 2.47 32.03
CA ARG A 248 -3.81 3.93 31.93
C ARG A 248 -3.74 4.61 33.30
N ALA A 249 -4.45 4.06 34.28
CA ALA A 249 -4.46 4.55 35.66
C ALA A 249 -3.05 4.59 36.27
N LEU A 250 -2.23 3.56 36.03
CA LEU A 250 -0.85 3.51 36.49
C LEU A 250 0.05 4.52 35.76
N SER A 251 -0.17 4.73 34.47
CA SER A 251 0.62 5.68 33.66
C SER A 251 0.34 7.14 34.04
N GLU A 252 -0.91 7.45 34.40
CA GLU A 252 -1.33 8.80 34.79
C GLU A 252 -1.32 9.00 36.32
N HIS A 253 -1.10 7.92 37.08
CA HIS A 253 -1.26 7.84 38.52
C HIS A 253 -2.62 8.36 39.00
N SER A 254 -3.70 8.02 38.28
CA SER A 254 -5.05 8.53 38.58
C SER A 254 -6.05 7.44 38.94
N TYR A 255 -6.68 7.59 40.11
CA TYR A 255 -7.71 6.66 40.60
C TYR A 255 -9.04 6.82 39.87
N ASP A 256 -9.33 8.01 39.34
CA ASP A 256 -10.56 8.29 38.59
C ASP A 256 -10.68 7.37 37.36
N ILE A 257 -9.54 6.97 36.79
CA ILE A 257 -9.49 5.99 35.70
C ILE A 257 -9.88 4.59 36.19
N CYS A 258 -9.51 4.21 37.42
CA CYS A 258 -9.91 2.92 37.99
C CYS A 258 -11.44 2.84 38.20
N ASP A 259 -12.08 3.95 38.55
CA ASP A 259 -13.54 4.03 38.74
C ASP A 259 -14.34 3.79 37.45
N MET A 260 -13.67 3.82 36.29
CA MET A 260 -14.27 3.46 35.01
C MET A 260 -14.41 1.94 34.79
N ASN A 261 -13.87 1.10 35.69
CA ASN A 261 -14.05 -0.35 35.62
C ASN A 261 -15.51 -0.73 35.85
N ARG A 262 -16.02 -1.67 35.04
CA ARG A 262 -17.40 -2.14 35.16
C ARG A 262 -17.60 -3.12 36.31
N GLU A 263 -16.56 -3.87 36.67
CA GLU A 263 -16.57 -4.82 37.77
C GLU A 263 -15.87 -4.20 38.99
N GLU A 264 -16.51 -4.31 40.16
CA GLU A 264 -16.00 -3.81 41.43
C GLU A 264 -14.64 -4.42 41.80
N GLU A 265 -14.49 -5.74 41.62
CA GLU A 265 -13.21 -6.43 41.88
C GLU A 265 -12.07 -5.89 40.99
N GLY A 266 -12.36 -5.58 39.73
CA GLY A 266 -11.40 -5.00 38.80
C GLY A 266 -10.99 -3.57 39.18
N ARG A 267 -11.96 -2.76 39.64
CA ARG A 267 -11.72 -1.40 40.18
C ARG A 267 -10.83 -1.45 41.40
N ASP A 268 -11.12 -2.30 42.37
CA ASP A 268 -10.39 -2.38 43.63
C ASP A 268 -8.94 -2.82 43.40
N ARG A 269 -8.72 -3.84 42.55
CA ARG A 269 -7.37 -4.24 42.11
C ARG A 269 -6.60 -3.10 41.45
N CYS A 270 -7.26 -2.32 40.59
CA CYS A 270 -6.65 -1.17 39.92
C CYS A 270 -6.21 -0.12 40.95
N VAL A 271 -7.08 0.23 41.90
CA VAL A 271 -6.79 1.21 42.96
C VAL A 271 -5.61 0.77 43.82
N ASP A 272 -5.58 -0.50 44.24
CA ASP A 272 -4.48 -1.04 45.05
C ASP A 272 -3.13 -0.92 44.34
N GLU A 273 -3.07 -1.24 43.04
CA GLU A 273 -1.85 -1.13 42.24
C GLU A 273 -1.42 0.34 42.05
N VAL A 274 -2.35 1.27 41.85
CA VAL A 274 -2.04 2.71 41.74
C VAL A 274 -1.54 3.27 43.08
N LEU A 275 -2.15 2.89 44.20
CA LEU A 275 -1.70 3.30 45.55
C LEU A 275 -0.27 2.83 45.81
N GLU A 276 0.04 1.58 45.47
CA GLU A 276 1.39 1.04 45.63
C GLU A 276 2.41 1.77 44.73
N SER A 277 2.03 2.08 43.49
CA SER A 277 2.82 2.92 42.59
C SER A 277 3.11 4.30 43.18
N CYS A 278 2.10 4.98 43.74
CA CYS A 278 2.27 6.26 44.43
C CYS A 278 3.19 6.17 45.67
N ARG A 279 3.10 5.10 46.47
CA ARG A 279 3.98 4.88 47.63
C ARG A 279 5.44 4.78 47.19
N MET A 280 5.72 4.01 46.13
CA MET A 280 7.07 3.89 45.58
C MET A 280 7.62 5.24 45.11
N LEU A 281 6.79 6.08 44.47
CA LEU A 281 7.20 7.43 44.06
C LEU A 281 7.52 8.33 45.26
N ARG A 282 6.71 8.30 46.32
CA ARG A 282 6.93 9.11 47.53
C ARG A 282 8.23 8.74 48.24
N ASP A 283 8.50 7.44 48.38
CA ASP A 283 9.72 6.95 49.04
C ASP A 283 11.00 7.32 48.26
N SER A 284 10.87 7.53 46.94
CA SER A 284 11.97 8.00 46.10
C SER A 284 12.23 9.52 46.18
N ALA A 285 11.51 10.25 47.03
CA ALA A 285 11.65 11.69 47.26
C ALA A 285 11.54 12.56 46.00
N TYR A 286 10.67 12.17 45.06
CA TYR A 286 10.35 13.02 43.90
C TYR A 286 9.66 14.31 44.38
N ALA A 287 10.20 15.45 43.95
CA ALA A 287 9.68 16.76 44.32
C ALA A 287 8.28 17.06 43.72
N ASP A 288 7.95 16.39 42.62
CA ASP A 288 6.71 16.61 41.86
C ASP A 288 5.91 15.30 41.77
N LEU A 289 5.16 14.99 42.82
CA LEU A 289 4.22 13.85 42.80
C LEU A 289 2.98 14.19 41.95
N PRO A 290 2.40 13.22 41.22
CA PRO A 290 1.07 13.37 40.61
C PRO A 290 0.03 13.83 41.65
N HIS A 291 -0.94 14.65 41.24
CA HIS A 291 -1.95 15.23 42.16
C HIS A 291 -2.60 14.18 43.07
N ASP A 292 -2.98 13.04 42.49
CA ASP A 292 -3.64 11.95 43.21
C ASP A 292 -2.69 11.21 44.17
N CYS A 293 -1.38 11.29 43.98
CA CYS A 293 -0.38 10.76 44.90
C CYS A 293 -0.04 11.71 46.07
N GLN A 294 -0.55 12.95 46.10
CA GLN A 294 -0.20 13.95 47.12
C GLN A 294 -1.07 13.89 48.39
N SER A 295 -2.24 13.23 48.33
CA SER A 295 -3.19 13.21 49.45
C SER A 295 -2.87 12.08 50.44
N ASP A 296 -2.36 12.44 51.62
CA ASP A 296 -2.12 11.50 52.72
C ASP A 296 -3.42 10.80 53.16
N ASP A 297 -4.57 11.49 53.07
CA ASP A 297 -5.88 10.96 53.47
C ASP A 297 -6.32 9.77 52.61
N ILE A 298 -5.92 9.71 51.34
CA ILE A 298 -6.29 8.60 50.43
C ILE A 298 -5.46 7.35 50.76
N LEU A 299 -4.18 7.54 51.09
CA LEU A 299 -3.26 6.45 51.40
C LEU A 299 -3.53 5.80 52.77
N THR A 300 -4.09 6.54 53.73
CA THR A 300 -4.37 6.05 55.09
C THR A 300 -5.82 5.62 55.32
N ASN A 301 -6.79 6.14 54.57
CA ASN A 301 -8.22 5.83 54.81
C ASN A 301 -8.81 4.75 53.91
N ARG A 302 -8.16 4.38 52.78
CA ARG A 302 -8.63 3.26 51.92
C ARG A 302 -8.00 1.91 52.25
N SER A 303 -7.15 1.82 53.27
CA SER A 303 -6.72 0.53 53.81
C SER A 303 -7.94 -0.18 54.42
N ARG A 304 -8.54 -1.09 53.65
CA ARG A 304 -9.47 -2.17 54.01
C ARG A 304 -10.27 -1.97 55.32
N PRO A 305 -11.60 -1.78 55.26
CA PRO A 305 -12.46 -2.01 56.41
C PRO A 305 -12.61 -3.53 56.63
N GLU A 306 -11.54 -4.21 57.07
CA GLU A 306 -11.60 -5.63 57.43
C GLU A 306 -11.59 -5.88 58.95
N ASP A 307 -11.41 -4.86 59.79
CA ASP A 307 -11.28 -5.05 61.26
C ASP A 307 -12.18 -4.13 62.10
N ALA A 308 -13.45 -3.96 61.73
CA ALA A 308 -14.47 -3.41 62.63
C ALA A 308 -15.55 -4.48 62.87
N GLU A 309 -15.35 -5.27 63.92
CA GLU A 309 -16.32 -6.21 64.52
C GLU A 309 -17.65 -5.54 64.89
#